data_AF-A0A352ISB4-F1
#
_entry.id   AF-A0A352ISB4-F1
#
_cell.length_a   1.000
_cell.length_b   1.000
_cell.length_c   1.000
_cell.angle_alpha   90.00
_cell.angle_beta   90.00
_cell.angle_gamma   90.00
#
_symmetry.space_group_name_H-M   'P 1'
#
loop_
_entity.id
_entity.type
_entity.pdbx_description
1 polymer ?
#
loop_
_entity_poly.entity_id
_entity_poly.type
_entity_poly.pdbx_seq_one_letter_code
_entity_poly.pdbx_strand_id
1 'polypeptide(L)'
;MTFSMVRPARVALASAFTALAFAVLAGCSFEPEEKIWEISGPVFGTSYHINVVLTEDQERLETLASGIDEVLEGVDASMSTWREDSELSRFNQRSDQSEWV
;
A
#
# COMPACT_ATOMS: atom_id res chain seq x y z
N MET A 1 -47.49 -49.84 10.26
CA MET A 1 -47.74 -48.42 10.60
C MET A 1 -46.41 -47.66 10.70
N THR A 2 -45.68 -47.47 9.60
CA THR A 2 -44.33 -46.84 9.64
C THR A 2 -44.09 -45.77 8.56
N PHE A 3 -45.09 -45.48 7.70
CA PHE A 3 -44.90 -44.62 6.54
C PHE A 3 -45.11 -43.11 6.78
N SER A 4 -45.61 -42.67 7.95
CA SER A 4 -45.87 -41.25 8.23
C SER A 4 -44.71 -40.50 8.89
N MET A 5 -43.81 -41.20 9.61
CA MET A 5 -42.70 -40.59 10.38
C MET A 5 -41.54 -40.08 9.50
N VAL A 6 -41.40 -40.61 8.28
CA VAL A 6 -40.24 -40.33 7.42
C VAL A 6 -40.35 -38.98 6.71
N ARG A 7 -41.57 -38.49 6.49
CA ARG A 7 -41.86 -37.18 5.87
C ARG A 7 -41.42 -35.99 6.75
N PRO A 8 -41.82 -35.88 8.03
CA PRO A 8 -41.40 -34.77 8.88
C PRO A 8 -39.90 -34.78 9.15
N ALA A 9 -39.28 -35.96 9.29
CA ALA A 9 -37.84 -36.10 9.44
C ALA A 9 -37.06 -35.59 8.21
N ARG A 10 -37.55 -35.90 6.99
CA ARG A 10 -36.96 -35.39 5.74
C ARG A 10 -37.13 -33.88 5.57
N VAL A 11 -38.26 -33.33 5.97
CA VAL A 11 -38.50 -31.88 5.94
C VAL A 11 -37.57 -31.17 6.91
N ALA A 12 -37.46 -31.65 8.16
CA ALA A 12 -36.55 -31.09 9.16
C ALA A 12 -35.08 -31.15 8.72
N LEU A 13 -34.66 -32.27 8.10
CA LEU A 13 -33.30 -32.41 7.58
C LEU A 13 -33.02 -31.44 6.42
N ALA A 14 -33.99 -31.26 5.51
CA ALA A 14 -33.89 -30.30 4.41
C ALA A 14 -33.81 -28.86 4.94
N SER A 15 -34.65 -28.49 5.91
CA SER A 15 -34.62 -27.17 6.55
C SER A 15 -33.29 -26.88 7.25
N ALA A 16 -32.74 -27.86 7.97
CA ALA A 16 -31.44 -27.75 8.62
C ALA A 16 -30.31 -27.57 7.59
N PHE A 17 -30.36 -28.31 6.48
CA PHE A 17 -29.38 -28.20 5.40
C PHE A 17 -29.46 -26.84 4.70
N THR A 18 -30.67 -26.34 4.44
CA THR A 18 -30.88 -25.00 3.87
C THR A 18 -30.39 -23.91 4.82
N ALA A 19 -30.69 -24.01 6.12
CA ALA A 19 -30.19 -23.06 7.12
C ALA A 19 -28.66 -23.08 7.23
N LEU A 20 -28.04 -24.26 7.18
CA LEU A 20 -26.59 -24.41 7.18
C LEU A 20 -25.97 -23.81 5.91
N ALA A 21 -26.59 -24.00 4.75
CA ALA A 21 -26.15 -23.36 3.51
C ALA A 21 -26.19 -21.83 3.64
N PHE A 22 -27.27 -21.24 4.14
CA PHE A 22 -27.36 -19.79 4.37
C PHE A 22 -26.32 -19.28 5.39
N ALA A 23 -26.03 -20.06 6.44
CA ALA A 23 -25.00 -19.71 7.42
C ALA A 23 -23.59 -19.70 6.81
N VAL A 24 -23.29 -20.63 5.89
CA VAL A 24 -22.00 -20.66 5.17
C VAL A 24 -21.85 -19.46 4.22
N LEU A 25 -22.93 -19.03 3.56
CA LEU A 25 -22.90 -17.82 2.71
C LEU A 25 -22.76 -16.51 3.51
N ALA A 26 -23.14 -16.49 4.80
CA ALA A 26 -22.98 -15.32 5.67
C ALA A 26 -21.55 -15.15 6.22
N GLY A 27 -20.65 -16.11 5.98
CA GLY A 27 -19.28 -16.13 6.48
C GLY A 27 -18.25 -15.36 5.63
N CYS A 28 -18.65 -14.54 4.65
CA CYS A 28 -17.72 -13.68 3.94
C CYS A 28 -17.15 -12.63 4.91
N SER A 29 -15.87 -12.79 5.25
CA SER A 29 -15.10 -11.74 5.93
C SER A 29 -14.87 -10.60 4.93
N PHE A 30 -15.45 -9.42 5.20
CA PHE A 30 -15.23 -8.20 4.42
C PHE A 30 -14.03 -7.42 4.95
N GLU A 31 -12.98 -8.12 5.36
CA GLU A 31 -11.76 -7.45 5.78
C GLU A 31 -11.04 -6.93 4.53
N PRO A 32 -10.62 -5.65 4.51
CA PRO A 32 -9.90 -5.10 3.37
C PRO A 32 -8.64 -5.94 3.12
N GLU A 33 -8.52 -6.51 1.92
CA GLU A 33 -7.37 -7.31 1.56
C GLU A 33 -6.13 -6.40 1.47
N GLU A 34 -5.11 -6.69 2.29
CA GLU A 34 -3.82 -6.04 2.19
C GLU A 34 -3.10 -6.51 0.92
N LYS A 35 -2.74 -5.56 0.05
CA LYS A 35 -2.04 -5.82 -1.21
C LYS A 35 -0.65 -5.21 -1.16
N ILE A 36 0.29 -5.81 -1.89
CA ILE A 36 1.62 -5.23 -2.10
C ILE A 36 1.52 -4.27 -3.28
N TRP A 37 1.87 -3.02 -3.05
CA TRP A 37 1.95 -1.97 -4.06
C TRP A 37 3.41 -1.58 -4.29
N GLU A 38 3.79 -1.41 -5.55
CA GLU A 38 5.12 -0.92 -5.94
C GLU A 38 5.03 0.55 -6.34
N ILE A 39 5.91 1.38 -5.77
CA ILE A 39 6.17 2.76 -6.18
C ILE A 39 7.60 2.81 -6.68
N SER A 40 7.79 3.22 -7.94
CA SER A 40 9.11 3.25 -8.58
C SER A 40 9.25 4.44 -9.52
N GLY A 41 10.49 4.89 -9.71
CA GLY A 41 10.78 6.04 -10.56
C GLY A 41 12.28 6.24 -10.78
N PRO A 42 12.66 7.00 -11.82
CA PRO A 42 14.04 7.40 -12.05
C PRO A 42 14.45 8.52 -11.09
N VAL A 43 15.67 8.48 -10.56
CA VAL A 43 16.24 9.55 -9.72
C VAL A 43 17.77 9.50 -9.75
N PHE A 44 18.44 10.65 -9.76
CA PHE A 44 19.92 10.76 -9.64
C PHE A 44 20.73 9.88 -10.62
N GLY A 45 20.22 9.64 -11.83
CA GLY A 45 20.87 8.77 -12.82
C GLY A 45 20.70 7.27 -12.57
N THR A 46 19.82 6.87 -11.65
CA THR A 46 19.40 5.50 -11.37
C THR A 46 17.88 5.43 -11.20
N SER A 47 17.34 4.36 -10.60
CA SER A 47 15.93 4.21 -10.24
C SER A 47 15.76 3.72 -8.81
N TYR A 48 14.62 4.06 -8.20
CA TYR A 48 14.18 3.52 -6.92
C TYR A 48 12.99 2.57 -7.10
N HIS A 49 12.87 1.61 -6.19
CA HIS A 49 11.75 0.66 -6.13
C HIS A 49 11.36 0.45 -4.66
N ILE A 50 10.14 0.82 -4.30
CA ILE A 50 9.62 0.77 -2.93
C ILE A 50 8.35 -0.08 -2.94
N ASN A 51 8.34 -1.14 -2.14
CA ASN A 51 7.17 -2.01 -1.97
C ASN A 51 6.51 -1.73 -0.63
N VAL A 52 5.20 -1.50 -0.64
CA VAL A 52 4.40 -1.21 0.56
C VAL A 52 3.19 -2.11 0.64
N VAL A 53 2.84 -2.53 1.85
CA VAL A 53 1.64 -3.32 2.12
C VAL A 53 0.53 -2.37 2.54
N LEU A 54 -0.49 -2.23 1.70
CA LEU A 54 -1.61 -1.32 1.91
C LEU A 54 -2.90 -1.96 1.40
N THR A 55 -4.00 -1.64 2.07
CA THR A 55 -5.34 -1.87 1.54
C THR A 55 -5.55 -1.04 0.27
N GLU A 56 -6.51 -1.40 -0.57
CA GLU A 56 -6.79 -0.67 -1.82
C GLU A 56 -7.29 0.75 -1.55
N ASP A 57 -6.37 1.71 -1.61
CA ASP A 57 -6.58 3.13 -1.34
C ASP A 57 -5.65 3.94 -2.26
N GLN A 58 -6.21 4.41 -3.38
CA GLN A 58 -5.44 5.12 -4.41
C GLN A 58 -4.96 6.50 -3.94
N GLU A 59 -5.77 7.23 -3.19
CA GLU A 59 -5.41 8.57 -2.69
C GLU A 59 -4.21 8.49 -1.75
N ARG A 60 -4.19 7.48 -0.88
CA ARG A 60 -3.06 7.22 0.01
C ARG A 60 -1.79 6.83 -0.75
N LEU A 61 -1.90 6.04 -1.81
CA LEU A 61 -0.77 5.67 -2.66
C LEU A 61 -0.19 6.89 -3.38
N GLU A 62 -1.05 7.74 -3.95
CA GLU A 62 -0.66 8.98 -4.62
C GLU A 62 0.02 9.96 -3.63
N THR A 63 -0.54 10.09 -2.43
CA THR A 63 0.06 10.90 -1.36
C THR A 63 1.46 10.38 -0.97
N LEU A 64 1.61 9.06 -0.86
CA LEU A 64 2.89 8.44 -0.54
C LEU A 64 3.92 8.66 -1.66
N ALA A 65 3.53 8.49 -2.92
CA ALA A 65 4.39 8.75 -4.07
C ALA A 65 4.85 10.23 -4.09
N SER A 66 3.92 11.18 -3.92
CA SER A 66 4.27 12.60 -3.85
C SER A 66 5.21 12.93 -2.69
N GLY A 67 5.03 12.30 -1.52
CA GLY A 67 5.92 12.50 -0.38
C GLY A 67 7.33 11.94 -0.61
N ILE A 68 7.45 10.81 -1.34
CA ILE A 68 8.75 10.26 -1.75
C ILE A 68 9.46 11.26 -2.67
N ASP A 69 8.76 11.79 -3.66
CA ASP A 69 9.32 12.77 -4.61
C ASP A 69 9.77 14.06 -3.90
N GLU A 70 8.99 14.56 -2.93
CA GLU A 70 9.36 15.76 -2.15
C GLU A 70 10.63 15.53 -1.32
N VAL A 71 10.78 14.37 -0.69
CA VAL A 71 11.99 14.02 0.06
C VAL A 71 13.19 13.91 -0.87
N LEU A 72 13.03 13.27 -2.04
CA LEU A 72 14.10 13.15 -3.03
C LEU A 72 14.51 14.52 -3.59
N GLU A 73 13.56 15.41 -3.85
CA GLU A 73 13.85 16.79 -4.26
C GLU A 73 14.62 17.55 -3.18
N GLY A 74 14.28 17.38 -1.89
CA GLY A 74 15.04 17.96 -0.79
C GLY A 74 16.48 17.43 -0.70
N VAL A 75 16.69 16.15 -1.01
CA VAL A 75 18.04 15.58 -1.12
C VAL A 75 18.79 16.18 -2.31
N ASP A 76 18.15 16.35 -3.46
CA ASP A 76 18.76 17.00 -4.63
C ASP A 76 19.16 18.44 -4.32
N ALA A 77 18.27 19.18 -3.65
CA ALA A 77 18.49 20.56 -3.24
C ALA A 77 19.65 20.75 -2.27
N SER A 78 19.93 19.75 -1.43
CA SER A 78 21.03 19.83 -0.49
C SER A 78 22.34 19.30 -1.10
N MET A 79 22.30 18.16 -1.80
CA MET A 79 23.49 17.36 -2.09
C MET A 79 23.89 17.30 -3.56
N SER A 80 23.09 17.80 -4.49
CA SER A 80 23.39 17.67 -5.92
C SER A 80 24.63 18.48 -6.30
N THR A 81 25.67 17.82 -6.80
CA THR A 81 26.84 18.50 -7.39
C THR A 81 26.59 19.00 -8.82
N TRP A 82 25.45 18.62 -9.40
CA TRP A 82 25.07 19.01 -10.77
C TRP A 82 24.16 20.24 -10.79
N ARG A 83 23.44 20.49 -9.69
CA ARG A 83 22.59 21.67 -9.52
C ARG A 83 23.41 22.83 -8.96
N GLU A 84 23.42 23.95 -9.68
CA GLU A 84 24.24 25.11 -9.30
C GLU A 84 23.78 25.77 -8.00
N ASP A 85 22.48 25.67 -7.69
CA ASP A 85 21.84 26.29 -6.53
C ASP A 85 21.77 25.37 -5.30
N SER A 86 22.28 24.15 -5.38
CA SER A 86 22.27 23.24 -4.24
C SER A 86 23.10 23.78 -3.08
N GLU A 87 22.78 23.38 -1.86
CA GLU A 87 23.56 23.78 -0.69
C GLU A 87 25.03 23.39 -0.82
N LEU A 88 25.29 22.16 -1.28
CA LEU A 88 26.64 21.66 -1.53
C LEU A 88 27.36 22.46 -2.62
N SER A 89 26.72 22.74 -3.75
CA SER A 89 27.32 23.53 -4.83
C SER A 89 27.65 24.95 -4.37
N ARG A 90 26.74 25.60 -3.63
CA ARG A 90 26.97 26.92 -3.04
C ARG A 90 28.11 26.91 -2.02
N PHE A 91 28.25 25.85 -1.23
CA PHE A 91 29.38 25.68 -0.32
C PHE A 91 30.69 25.55 -1.10
N ASN A 92 30.71 24.70 -2.13
CA ASN A 92 31.89 24.44 -2.96
C ASN A 92 32.38 25.68 -3.73
N GLN A 93 31.48 26.61 -4.08
CA GLN A 93 31.81 27.83 -4.82
C GLN A 93 32.37 28.97 -3.95
N ARG A 94 32.42 28.82 -2.62
CA ARG A 94 32.96 29.88 -1.75
C ARG A 94 34.45 30.11 -2.00
N SER A 95 34.83 31.38 -2.01
CA SER A 95 36.24 31.81 -2.18
C SER A 95 37.10 31.55 -0.96
N ASP A 96 36.49 31.51 0.23
CA ASP A 96 37.15 31.15 1.49
C ASP A 96 36.45 29.93 2.09
N GLN A 97 37.23 28.89 2.34
CA GLN A 97 36.80 27.58 2.84
C GLN A 97 37.48 27.23 4.18
N SER A 98 38.14 28.20 4.82
CA SER A 98 38.85 27.98 6.08
C SER A 98 37.97 28.07 7.32
N GLU A 99 36.75 28.61 7.18
CA GLU A 99 35.82 28.87 8.28
C GLU A 99 34.62 27.91 8.27
N TRP A 100 34.09 27.63 9.46
CA TRP A 100 32.84 26.88 9.63
C TRP A 100 31.62 27.76 9.33
N VAL A 101 30.56 27.13 8.85
CA VAL A 101 29.29 27.76 8.45
C VAL A 101 28.15 27.15 9.24
#